data_AF-A0A7M7QAI8-F1
#
_entry.id   AF-A0A7M7QAI8-F1
#
_cell.length_a   1.000
_cell.length_b   1.000
_cell.length_c   1.000
_cell.angle_alpha   90.00
_cell.angle_beta   90.00
_cell.angle_gamma   90.00
#
_symmetry.space_group_name_H-M   'P 1'
#
loop_
_entity.id
_entity.type
_entity.pdbx_description
1 polymer ?
#
loop_
_entity_poly.entity_id
_entity_poly.type
_entity_poly.pdbx_seq_one_letter_code
_entity_poly.pdbx_strand_id
1 'polypeptide(L)'
;MTFPTTSIISLRILGLFPFQMHSHYVMCRKLMRELAVKGHRVDVYSYFPLNQKILNYHDYSLAGTLPAISNNMSFKEIPLVWGSDSIKEWLKAMGIPICRLLGLPIFQNLLHDPPIDAPYDLVIIELSAAQCYIPFGRRLNVPVIGVVTTPYLLDWQYDSFGTPINLAIDPSCASQYEARMNFLERLDNFVLYNRAYWTFVLSTREHDKVVERIFGLGLPEYITGFSKFKF
;
A
#
# COMPACT_ATOMS: atom_id res chain seq x y z
N MET A 1 0.35 47.65 -3.14
CA MET A 1 -0.28 46.42 -3.67
C MET A 1 -0.17 45.35 -2.59
N THR A 2 -1.23 45.12 -1.83
CA THR A 2 -1.35 43.99 -0.91
C THR A 2 -1.94 42.83 -1.69
N PHE A 3 -1.12 41.82 -2.01
CA PHE A 3 -1.63 40.57 -2.58
C PHE A 3 -2.51 39.89 -1.52
N PRO A 4 -3.68 39.36 -1.88
CA PRO A 4 -4.46 38.56 -0.94
C PRO A 4 -3.62 37.33 -0.58
N THR A 5 -3.18 37.24 0.68
CA THR A 5 -2.59 36.02 1.21
C THR A 5 -3.74 35.05 1.43
N THR A 6 -4.06 34.22 0.43
CA THR A 6 -4.85 33.02 0.69
C THR A 6 -4.14 32.21 1.76
N SER A 7 -4.80 32.01 2.90
CA SER A 7 -4.37 31.06 3.92
C SER A 7 -4.21 29.70 3.25
N ILE A 8 -2.97 29.26 3.05
CA ILE A 8 -2.69 27.88 2.64
C ILE A 8 -2.92 27.04 3.88
N ILE A 9 -3.94 26.19 3.86
CA ILE A 9 -4.13 25.18 4.89
C ILE A 9 -2.95 24.20 4.76
N SER A 10 -1.93 24.40 5.59
CA SER A 10 -0.75 23.54 5.65
C SER A 10 -1.11 22.25 6.39
N LEU A 11 -1.55 21.24 5.65
CA LEU A 11 -1.72 19.89 6.19
C LEU A 11 -0.41 19.26 6.68
N ARG A 12 -0.49 18.42 7.72
CA ARG A 12 0.54 17.45 8.09
C ARG A 12 0.16 16.06 7.58
N ILE A 13 0.97 15.52 6.68
CA ILE A 13 0.67 14.32 5.90
C ILE A 13 1.69 13.24 6.25
N LEU A 14 1.19 12.05 6.61
CA LEU A 14 2.02 10.87 6.84
C LEU A 14 2.09 10.03 5.56
N GLY A 15 3.28 9.78 5.04
CA GLY A 15 3.52 8.87 3.92
C GLY A 15 4.14 7.55 4.39
N LEU A 16 3.47 6.42 4.16
CA LEU A 16 3.97 5.08 4.53
C LEU A 16 4.24 4.27 3.26
N PHE A 17 5.51 4.15 2.89
CA PHE A 17 5.97 3.46 1.67
C PHE A 17 7.04 2.41 2.02
N PRO A 18 6.66 1.34 2.71
CA PRO A 18 7.58 0.36 3.25
C PRO A 18 8.05 -0.67 2.22
N PHE A 19 7.69 -0.54 0.94
CA PHE A 19 8.14 -1.46 -0.09
C PHE A 19 9.55 -1.09 -0.58
N GLN A 20 10.50 -2.01 -0.45
CA GLN A 20 11.91 -1.81 -0.74
C GLN A 20 12.30 -1.88 -2.22
N MET A 21 11.33 -1.70 -3.13
CA MET A 21 11.53 -1.73 -4.58
C MET A 21 11.44 -0.31 -5.15
N HIS A 22 12.50 0.14 -5.85
CA HIS A 22 12.61 1.55 -6.24
C HIS A 22 11.47 1.99 -7.19
N SER A 23 11.05 1.13 -8.13
CA SER A 23 9.97 1.44 -9.08
C SER A 23 8.64 1.77 -8.39
N HIS A 24 8.34 1.11 -7.28
CA HIS A 24 7.14 1.36 -6.47
C HIS A 24 7.16 2.73 -5.78
N TYR A 25 8.36 3.27 -5.51
CA TYR A 25 8.48 4.53 -4.79
C TYR A 25 8.68 5.76 -5.68
N VAL A 26 9.06 5.62 -6.96
CA VAL A 26 9.36 6.78 -7.82
C VAL A 26 8.19 7.78 -7.88
N MET A 27 6.97 7.30 -8.06
CA MET A 27 5.78 8.15 -8.12
C MET A 27 5.41 8.72 -6.75
N CYS A 28 5.43 7.90 -5.70
CA CYS A 28 5.17 8.31 -4.32
C CYS A 28 6.15 9.40 -3.86
N ARG A 29 7.45 9.25 -4.16
CA ARG A 29 8.47 10.26 -3.88
C ARG A 29 8.11 11.59 -4.50
N LYS A 30 7.71 11.60 -5.78
CA LYS A 30 7.34 12.83 -6.48
C LYS A 30 6.11 13.46 -5.81
N LEU A 31 5.08 12.67 -5.50
CA LEU A 31 3.89 13.13 -4.79
C LEU A 31 4.24 13.81 -3.45
N MET A 32 4.96 13.12 -2.57
CA MET A 32 5.30 13.66 -1.24
C MET A 32 6.18 14.91 -1.34
N ARG A 33 7.13 14.92 -2.28
CA ARG A 33 8.00 16.08 -2.52
C ARG A 33 7.18 17.30 -2.96
N GLU A 34 6.27 17.14 -3.92
CA GLU A 34 5.47 18.27 -4.41
C GLU A 34 4.48 18.77 -3.36
N LEU A 35 3.97 17.89 -2.49
CA LEU A 35 3.16 18.30 -1.32
C LEU A 35 3.98 19.19 -0.38
N ALA A 36 5.23 18.81 -0.08
CA ALA A 36 6.11 19.63 0.76
C ALA A 36 6.41 21.00 0.15
N VAL A 37 6.70 21.04 -1.17
CA VAL A 37 6.95 22.28 -1.92
C VAL A 37 5.73 23.22 -1.91
N LYS A 38 4.51 22.66 -1.89
CA LYS A 38 3.27 23.43 -1.77
C LYS A 38 2.96 23.93 -0.35
N GLY A 39 3.84 23.66 0.62
CA GLY A 39 3.74 24.16 1.98
C GLY A 39 3.16 23.17 3.00
N HIS A 40 2.85 21.93 2.60
CA HIS A 40 2.45 20.88 3.55
C HIS A 40 3.66 20.34 4.32
N ARG A 41 3.43 19.88 5.56
CA ARG A 41 4.42 19.11 6.32
C ARG A 41 4.25 17.64 5.98
N VAL A 42 5.32 16.98 5.54
CA VAL A 42 5.28 15.57 5.15
C VAL A 42 6.29 14.77 5.94
N ASP A 43 5.82 13.72 6.59
CA ASP A 43 6.62 12.73 7.32
C ASP A 43 6.60 11.44 6.49
N VAL A 44 7.74 11.00 5.95
CA VAL A 44 7.80 9.94 4.93
C VAL A 44 8.64 8.76 5.37
N TYR A 45 8.01 7.61 5.52
CA TYR A 45 8.63 6.34 5.88
C TYR A 45 8.93 5.57 4.59
N SER A 46 10.20 5.44 4.22
CA SER A 46 10.59 4.76 2.98
C SER A 46 12.02 4.21 3.02
N TYR A 47 12.36 3.36 2.05
CA TYR A 47 13.73 2.88 1.85
C TYR A 47 14.65 3.89 1.16
N PHE A 48 14.09 4.98 0.62
CA PHE A 48 14.80 5.82 -0.33
C PHE A 48 14.70 7.32 0.03
N PRO A 49 15.39 7.74 1.11
CA PRO A 49 15.37 9.12 1.56
C PRO A 49 15.86 10.09 0.48
N LEU A 50 15.45 11.35 0.58
CA LEU A 50 15.89 12.39 -0.36
C LEU A 50 17.38 12.70 -0.16
N ASN A 51 18.11 12.79 -1.27
CA ASN A 51 19.51 13.22 -1.27
C ASN A 51 19.66 14.70 -0.89
N GLN A 52 18.63 15.51 -1.14
CA GLN A 52 18.60 16.94 -0.85
C GLN A 52 17.48 17.21 0.15
N LYS A 53 17.80 17.98 1.20
CA LYS A 53 16.81 18.41 2.18
C LYS A 53 15.82 19.37 1.51
N ILE A 54 14.53 19.14 1.75
CA ILE A 54 13.44 20.00 1.31
C ILE A 54 12.75 20.53 2.57
N LEU A 55 12.39 21.80 2.57
CA LEU A 55 11.64 22.39 3.67
C LEU A 55 10.31 21.62 3.87
N ASN A 56 9.93 21.39 5.13
CA ASN A 56 8.72 20.65 5.50
C ASN A 56 8.68 19.18 5.06
N TYR A 57 9.79 18.60 4.61
CA TYR A 57 9.91 17.18 4.28
C TYR A 57 10.83 16.48 5.28
N HIS A 58 10.31 15.46 5.96
CA HIS A 58 11.09 14.66 6.92
C HIS A 58 11.11 13.18 6.51
N ASP A 59 12.31 12.62 6.33
CA ASP A 59 12.52 11.22 5.98
C ASP A 59 12.73 10.35 7.22
N TYR A 60 11.96 9.27 7.29
CA TYR A 60 12.13 8.14 8.19
C TYR A 60 12.66 6.95 7.39
N SER A 61 13.98 6.78 7.40
CA SER A 61 14.64 5.78 6.56
C SER A 61 14.43 4.35 7.08
N LEU A 62 14.01 3.47 6.18
CA LEU A 62 13.94 2.02 6.38
C LEU A 62 15.15 1.30 5.76
N ALA A 63 16.09 2.03 5.16
CA ALA A 63 17.25 1.46 4.49
C ALA A 63 18.02 0.49 5.42
N GLY A 64 18.34 -0.70 4.91
CA GLY A 64 19.06 -1.73 5.65
C GLY A 64 18.19 -2.65 6.52
N THR A 65 16.88 -2.39 6.65
CA THR A 65 15.97 -3.27 7.42
C THR A 65 15.53 -4.50 6.65
N LEU A 66 15.42 -4.40 5.32
CA LEU A 66 15.22 -5.51 4.38
C LEU A 66 16.19 -5.37 3.21
N PRO A 67 16.57 -6.50 2.56
CA PRO A 67 17.42 -6.45 1.37
C PRO A 67 16.69 -5.73 0.23
N ALA A 68 17.37 -4.79 -0.42
CA ALA A 68 16.82 -4.07 -1.56
C ALA A 68 16.48 -5.02 -2.70
N ILE A 69 15.32 -4.82 -3.32
CA ILE A 69 14.94 -5.55 -4.53
C ILE A 69 15.40 -4.73 -5.71
N SER A 70 16.50 -5.16 -6.31
CA SER A 70 16.97 -4.62 -7.57
C SER A 70 16.17 -5.22 -8.73
N ASN A 71 16.11 -4.53 -9.88
CA ASN A 71 15.49 -5.05 -11.10
C ASN A 71 16.20 -6.30 -11.69
N ASN A 72 17.19 -6.86 -11.01
CA ASN A 72 17.86 -8.09 -11.41
C ASN A 72 17.16 -9.29 -10.76
N MET A 73 16.08 -9.75 -11.39
CA MET A 73 15.33 -10.90 -10.91
C MET A 73 16.14 -12.18 -11.12
N SER A 74 16.43 -12.92 -10.06
CA SER A 74 17.13 -14.20 -10.18
C SER A 74 16.17 -15.32 -10.64
N PHE A 75 16.69 -16.41 -11.22
CA PHE A 75 15.87 -17.58 -11.57
C PHE A 75 15.08 -18.14 -10.37
N LYS A 76 15.54 -17.90 -9.14
CA LYS A 76 14.86 -18.32 -7.90
C LYS A 76 13.62 -17.48 -7.59
N GLU A 77 13.48 -16.32 -8.21
CA GLU A 77 12.36 -15.38 -8.01
C GLU A 77 11.28 -15.53 -9.09
N ILE A 78 11.53 -16.28 -10.18
CA ILE A 78 10.54 -16.59 -11.22
C ILE A 78 9.21 -17.14 -10.66
N PRO A 79 9.20 -18.06 -9.68
CA PRO A 79 7.94 -18.56 -9.12
C PRO A 79 7.09 -17.47 -8.43
N LEU A 80 7.69 -16.37 -7.96
CA LEU A 80 6.98 -15.25 -7.34
C LEU A 80 6.11 -14.47 -8.33
N VAL A 81 6.42 -14.57 -9.63
CA VAL A 81 5.78 -13.77 -10.69
C VAL A 81 5.03 -14.65 -11.69
N TRP A 82 5.56 -15.85 -11.98
CA TRP A 82 5.03 -16.74 -13.03
C TRP A 82 4.67 -18.14 -12.53
N GLY A 83 4.74 -18.40 -11.22
CA GLY A 83 4.33 -19.69 -10.63
C GLY A 83 2.80 -19.82 -10.50
N SER A 84 2.30 -21.06 -10.45
CA SER A 84 0.89 -21.36 -10.20
C SER A 84 0.39 -20.89 -8.82
N ASP A 85 1.31 -20.71 -7.87
CA ASP A 85 1.09 -20.18 -6.53
C ASP A 85 1.77 -18.81 -6.33
N SER A 86 2.01 -18.08 -7.43
CA SER A 86 2.76 -16.80 -7.43
C SER A 86 2.25 -15.81 -6.41
N ILE A 87 0.93 -15.64 -6.26
CA ILE A 87 0.32 -14.74 -5.27
C ILE A 87 0.74 -15.12 -3.85
N LYS A 88 0.64 -16.41 -3.49
CA LYS A 88 0.97 -16.88 -2.15
C LYS A 88 2.46 -16.69 -1.86
N GLU A 89 3.32 -17.09 -2.79
CA GLU A 89 4.77 -16.97 -2.60
C GLU A 89 5.21 -15.50 -2.61
N TRP A 90 4.56 -14.64 -3.41
CA TRP A 90 4.76 -13.19 -3.40
C TRP A 90 4.36 -12.57 -2.06
N LEU A 91 3.19 -12.89 -1.51
CA LEU A 91 2.76 -12.39 -0.19
C LEU A 91 3.67 -12.90 0.93
N LYS A 92 4.18 -14.12 0.82
CA LYS A 92 5.10 -14.71 1.80
C LYS A 92 6.49 -14.07 1.73
N ALA A 93 7.01 -13.82 0.54
CA ALA A 93 8.33 -13.25 0.33
C ALA A 93 8.37 -11.73 0.53
N MET A 94 7.26 -11.03 0.22
CA MET A 94 7.19 -9.57 0.23
C MET A 94 6.23 -9.04 1.30
N GLY A 95 4.99 -9.52 1.32
CA GLY A 95 3.96 -9.03 2.23
C GLY A 95 4.32 -9.20 3.72
N ILE A 96 4.63 -10.44 4.13
CA ILE A 96 4.90 -10.75 5.55
C ILE A 96 6.13 -10.00 6.09
N PRO A 97 7.31 -10.01 5.42
CA PRO A 97 8.47 -9.28 5.91
C PRO A 97 8.22 -7.77 6.03
N ILE A 98 7.51 -7.18 5.07
CA ILE A 98 7.13 -5.77 5.13
C ILE A 98 6.22 -5.51 6.32
N CYS A 99 5.20 -6.34 6.57
CA CYS A 99 4.34 -6.17 7.75
C CYS A 99 5.07 -6.32 9.09
N ARG A 100 6.11 -7.16 9.15
CA ARG A 100 6.93 -7.30 10.36
C ARG A 100 7.72 -6.03 10.69
N LEU A 101 7.96 -5.15 9.72
CA LEU A 101 8.60 -3.86 9.97
C LEU A 101 7.82 -3.00 10.96
N LEU A 102 6.51 -3.19 11.09
CA LEU A 102 5.70 -2.49 12.10
C LEU A 102 6.22 -2.69 13.54
N GLY A 103 6.96 -3.78 13.80
CA GLY A 103 7.63 -4.01 15.09
C GLY A 103 8.90 -3.20 15.32
N LEU A 104 9.40 -2.46 14.32
CA LEU A 104 10.60 -1.62 14.47
C LEU A 104 10.32 -0.41 15.36
N PRO A 105 11.32 0.08 16.11
CA PRO A 105 11.17 1.25 16.97
C PRO A 105 10.59 2.48 16.26
N ILE A 106 10.95 2.68 14.98
CA ILE A 106 10.47 3.83 14.19
C ILE A 106 8.94 3.83 13.99
N PHE A 107 8.33 2.65 13.86
CA PHE A 107 6.89 2.48 13.73
C PHE A 107 6.20 2.36 15.09
N GLN A 108 6.87 1.78 16.10
CA GLN A 108 6.37 1.76 17.47
C GLN A 108 6.27 3.18 18.04
N ASN A 109 7.25 4.04 17.77
CA ASN A 109 7.19 5.46 18.15
C ASN A 109 6.02 6.17 17.44
N LEU A 110 5.81 5.92 16.15
CA LEU A 110 4.64 6.46 15.44
C LEU A 110 3.31 5.94 16.02
N LEU A 111 3.29 4.69 16.46
CA LEU A 111 2.11 4.03 17.01
C LEU A 111 1.77 4.53 18.41
N HIS A 112 2.75 4.79 19.26
CA HIS A 112 2.52 5.13 20.67
C HIS A 112 2.60 6.62 20.94
N ASP A 113 3.50 7.32 20.24
CA ASP A 113 3.80 8.73 20.43
C ASP A 113 3.65 9.53 19.12
N PRO A 114 2.47 9.48 18.46
CA PRO A 114 2.24 10.28 17.27
C PRO A 114 2.29 11.78 17.64
N PRO A 115 2.65 12.67 16.68
CA PRO A 115 2.61 14.10 16.93
C PRO A 115 1.22 14.55 17.39
N ILE A 116 1.16 15.24 18.54
CA ILE A 116 -0.09 15.71 19.15
C ILE A 116 -0.42 17.13 18.68
N ASP A 117 0.60 17.97 18.48
CA ASP A 117 0.46 19.36 18.04
C ASP A 117 1.54 19.71 17.00
N ALA A 118 1.22 19.89 15.72
CA ALA A 118 -0.01 19.59 15.01
C ALA A 118 -0.12 18.08 14.68
N PRO A 119 -1.31 17.46 14.82
CA PRO A 119 -1.54 16.06 14.46
C PRO A 119 -1.50 15.85 12.94
N TYR A 120 -1.51 14.58 12.51
CA TYR A 120 -1.68 14.27 11.09
C TYR A 120 -3.11 14.60 10.65
N ASP A 121 -3.26 15.04 9.39
CA ASP A 121 -4.56 15.29 8.76
C ASP A 121 -4.98 14.13 7.85
N LEU A 122 -4.02 13.39 7.28
CA LEU A 122 -4.25 12.21 6.44
C LEU A 122 -3.02 11.31 6.36
N VAL A 123 -3.24 10.04 6.00
CA VAL A 123 -2.18 9.08 5.69
C VAL A 123 -2.24 8.71 4.20
N ILE A 124 -1.09 8.73 3.54
CA ILE A 124 -0.91 8.21 2.19
C ILE A 124 -0.13 6.91 2.30
N ILE A 125 -0.68 5.84 1.75
CA ILE A 125 -0.06 4.52 1.76
C ILE A 125 0.03 3.96 0.35
N GLU A 126 1.06 3.16 0.09
CA GLU A 126 1.06 2.30 -1.08
C GLU A 126 0.20 1.05 -0.85
N LEU A 127 -0.66 0.72 -1.83
CA LEU A 127 -1.45 -0.50 -1.83
C LEU A 127 -0.82 -1.54 -2.78
N SER A 128 -0.03 -2.44 -2.19
CA SER A 128 0.67 -3.53 -2.88
C SER A 128 0.64 -4.81 -2.04
N ALA A 129 1.78 -5.49 -1.85
CA ALA A 129 1.89 -6.77 -1.14
C ALA A 129 1.54 -6.73 0.35
N ALA A 130 1.63 -5.55 0.97
CA ALA A 130 1.50 -5.37 2.42
C ALA A 130 0.54 -4.23 2.74
N GLN A 131 -0.74 -4.54 3.00
CA GLN A 131 -1.71 -3.51 3.41
C GLN A 131 -1.91 -3.39 4.93
N CYS A 132 -1.03 -4.01 5.73
CA CYS A 132 -0.99 -3.90 7.19
C CYS A 132 -0.73 -2.48 7.72
N TYR A 133 -0.54 -1.49 6.83
CA TYR A 133 -0.37 -0.07 7.16
C TYR A 133 -1.68 0.72 7.10
N ILE A 134 -2.75 0.18 6.47
CA ILE A 134 -4.09 0.80 6.48
C ILE A 134 -4.58 1.16 7.91
N PRO A 135 -4.40 0.30 8.93
CA PRO A 135 -4.90 0.58 10.28
C PRO A 135 -4.37 1.87 10.93
N PHE A 136 -3.28 2.46 10.41
CA PHE A 136 -2.83 3.78 10.87
C PHE A 136 -3.89 4.86 10.72
N GLY A 137 -4.76 4.78 9.69
CA GLY A 137 -5.88 5.71 9.55
C GLY A 137 -6.82 5.69 10.75
N ARG A 138 -7.20 4.49 11.21
CA ARG A 138 -8.02 4.34 12.42
C ARG A 138 -7.25 4.74 13.68
N ARG A 139 -5.98 4.32 13.80
CA ARG A 139 -5.14 4.64 14.97
C ARG A 139 -4.97 6.15 15.18
N LEU A 140 -4.82 6.88 14.09
CA LEU A 140 -4.61 8.33 14.07
C LEU A 140 -5.93 9.12 13.92
N ASN A 141 -7.05 8.43 13.67
CA ASN A 141 -8.37 9.01 13.41
C ASN A 141 -8.38 9.98 12.21
N VAL A 142 -7.81 9.56 11.09
CA VAL A 142 -7.67 10.34 9.85
C VAL A 142 -7.99 9.51 8.60
N PRO A 143 -8.36 10.14 7.48
CA PRO A 143 -8.55 9.43 6.21
C PRO A 143 -7.25 8.81 5.69
N VAL A 144 -7.41 7.70 4.97
CA VAL A 144 -6.32 7.01 4.27
C VAL A 144 -6.50 7.18 2.77
N ILE A 145 -5.45 7.61 2.08
CA ILE A 145 -5.37 7.65 0.63
C ILE A 145 -4.45 6.50 0.18
N GLY A 146 -5.03 5.55 -0.55
CA GLY A 146 -4.29 4.45 -1.16
C GLY A 146 -3.74 4.83 -2.53
N VAL A 147 -2.43 4.63 -2.73
CA VAL A 147 -1.76 4.80 -4.01
C VAL A 147 -1.45 3.42 -4.58
N VAL A 148 -1.93 3.15 -5.79
CA VAL A 148 -1.65 1.93 -6.53
C VAL A 148 -0.51 2.22 -7.50
N THR A 149 0.54 1.43 -7.39
CA THR A 149 1.81 1.58 -8.16
C THR A 149 1.93 0.53 -9.27
N THR A 150 0.96 -0.37 -9.36
CA THR A 150 0.80 -1.34 -10.44
C THR A 150 -0.02 -0.75 -11.60
N PRO A 151 0.13 -1.27 -12.84
CA PRO A 151 -0.61 -0.76 -14.00
C PRO A 151 -2.13 -0.95 -13.92
N TYR A 152 -2.57 -1.91 -13.11
CA TYR A 152 -3.97 -2.27 -12.89
C TYR A 152 -4.19 -2.54 -11.39
N LEU A 153 -5.45 -2.46 -10.96
CA LEU A 153 -5.86 -2.95 -9.65
C LEU A 153 -5.68 -4.46 -9.59
N LEU A 154 -5.17 -4.94 -8.47
CA LEU A 154 -5.13 -6.36 -8.15
C LEU A 154 -6.56 -6.84 -7.86
N ASP A 155 -6.86 -8.11 -8.13
CA ASP A 155 -8.22 -8.66 -8.06
C ASP A 155 -8.92 -8.40 -6.72
N TRP A 156 -8.18 -8.44 -5.61
CA TRP A 156 -8.68 -8.19 -4.26
C TRP A 156 -8.81 -6.70 -3.88
N GLN A 157 -8.43 -5.77 -4.76
CA GLN A 157 -8.51 -4.33 -4.50
C GLN A 157 -9.83 -3.72 -4.98
N TYR A 158 -10.47 -4.26 -6.01
CA TYR A 158 -11.68 -3.69 -6.63
C TYR A 158 -12.80 -3.37 -5.62
N ASP A 159 -13.14 -4.33 -4.75
CA ASP A 159 -14.14 -4.14 -3.70
C ASP A 159 -13.76 -2.99 -2.74
N SER A 160 -12.46 -2.86 -2.44
CA SER A 160 -11.95 -1.86 -1.51
C SER A 160 -12.03 -0.43 -2.06
N PHE A 161 -11.98 -0.30 -3.38
CA PHE A 161 -12.16 0.96 -4.10
C PHE A 161 -13.61 1.25 -4.48
N GLY A 162 -14.57 0.40 -4.07
CA GLY A 162 -15.97 0.55 -4.43
C GLY A 162 -16.23 0.45 -5.94
N THR A 163 -15.32 -0.19 -6.67
CA THR A 163 -15.37 -0.33 -8.13
C THR A 163 -15.44 -1.82 -8.46
N PRO A 164 -16.62 -2.43 -8.57
CA PRO A 164 -16.73 -3.86 -8.85
C PRO A 164 -16.19 -4.18 -10.25
N ILE A 165 -15.32 -5.19 -10.35
CA ILE A 165 -14.78 -5.67 -11.63
C ILE A 165 -15.85 -6.43 -12.42
N ASN A 166 -15.89 -6.22 -13.74
CA ASN A 166 -16.74 -7.01 -14.63
C ASN A 166 -15.90 -8.04 -15.38
N LEU A 167 -15.84 -9.26 -14.86
CA LEU A 167 -15.02 -10.36 -15.39
C LEU A 167 -15.39 -10.82 -16.82
N ALA A 168 -16.51 -10.34 -17.35
CA ALA A 168 -16.86 -10.57 -18.74
C ALA A 168 -16.05 -9.68 -19.71
N ILE A 169 -15.58 -8.52 -19.26
CA ILE A 169 -14.85 -7.55 -20.09
C ILE A 169 -13.46 -7.21 -19.55
N ASP A 170 -13.27 -7.33 -18.23
CA ASP A 170 -12.03 -7.01 -17.55
C ASP A 170 -11.28 -8.31 -17.21
N PRO A 171 -10.03 -8.46 -17.69
CA PRO A 171 -9.20 -9.60 -17.31
C PRO A 171 -8.75 -9.49 -15.85
N SER A 172 -8.75 -10.61 -15.15
CA SER A 172 -8.13 -10.77 -13.84
C SER A 172 -6.63 -10.46 -13.92
N CYS A 173 -6.06 -9.93 -12.85
CA CYS A 173 -4.62 -9.71 -12.75
C CYS A 173 -3.79 -11.02 -12.83
N ALA A 174 -4.44 -12.17 -12.63
CA ALA A 174 -3.86 -13.50 -12.77
C ALA A 174 -4.06 -14.12 -14.17
N SER A 175 -4.77 -13.43 -15.07
CA SER A 175 -4.99 -13.90 -16.43
C SER A 175 -4.01 -13.28 -17.42
N GLN A 176 -3.84 -13.95 -18.56
CA GLN A 176 -3.04 -13.46 -19.70
C GLN A 176 -3.92 -12.88 -20.82
N TYR A 177 -5.22 -12.74 -20.56
CA TYR A 177 -6.20 -12.33 -21.55
C TYR A 177 -6.23 -10.82 -21.74
N GLU A 178 -6.62 -10.38 -22.93
CA GLU A 178 -6.98 -9.00 -23.21
C GLU A 178 -8.49 -8.79 -22.99
N ALA A 179 -8.96 -7.54 -23.00
CA ALA A 179 -10.38 -7.22 -22.78
C ALA A 179 -11.36 -7.93 -23.75
N ARG A 180 -10.88 -8.31 -24.94
CA ARG A 180 -11.68 -9.06 -25.93
C ARG A 180 -11.55 -10.57 -25.70
N MET A 181 -12.37 -11.10 -24.79
CA MET A 181 -12.45 -12.53 -24.49
C MET A 181 -13.68 -13.20 -25.16
N ASN A 182 -13.47 -14.41 -25.70
CA ASN A 182 -14.53 -15.33 -26.09
C ASN A 182 -15.17 -16.00 -24.85
N PHE A 183 -16.20 -16.83 -25.06
CA PHE A 183 -16.93 -17.43 -23.94
C PHE A 183 -16.06 -18.31 -23.02
N LEU A 184 -15.18 -19.14 -23.59
CA LEU A 184 -14.31 -20.03 -22.81
C LEU A 184 -13.24 -19.24 -22.06
N GLU A 185 -12.69 -18.20 -22.69
CA GLU A 185 -11.74 -17.29 -22.05
C GLU A 185 -12.38 -16.53 -20.89
N ARG A 186 -13.64 -16.07 -21.02
CA ARG A 186 -14.39 -15.44 -19.91
C ARG A 186 -14.61 -16.41 -18.75
N LEU A 187 -14.91 -17.68 -19.06
CA LEU A 187 -15.09 -18.71 -18.04
C LEU A 187 -13.78 -18.97 -17.29
N ASP A 188 -12.68 -19.13 -18.02
CA ASP A 188 -11.36 -19.31 -17.41
C ASP A 188 -10.92 -18.08 -16.61
N ASN A 189 -11.14 -16.87 -17.13
CA ASN A 189 -10.91 -15.60 -16.43
C ASN A 189 -11.67 -15.54 -15.09
N PHE A 190 -12.93 -15.95 -15.07
CA PHE A 190 -13.72 -16.05 -13.85
C PHE A 190 -13.11 -17.04 -12.84
N VAL A 191 -12.64 -18.20 -13.30
CA VAL A 191 -11.99 -19.20 -12.43
C VAL A 191 -10.67 -18.65 -11.88
N LEU A 192 -9.85 -18.02 -12.72
CA LEU A 192 -8.57 -17.42 -12.33
C LEU A 192 -8.75 -16.29 -11.32
N TYR A 193 -9.73 -15.40 -11.53
CA TYR A 193 -10.09 -14.34 -10.58
C TYR A 193 -10.44 -14.92 -9.21
N ASN A 194 -11.38 -15.87 -9.17
CA ASN A 194 -11.82 -16.44 -7.89
C ASN A 194 -10.68 -17.19 -7.20
N ARG A 195 -9.86 -17.93 -7.95
CA ARG A 195 -8.66 -18.59 -7.41
C ARG A 195 -7.68 -17.57 -6.83
N ALA A 196 -7.38 -16.49 -7.55
CA ALA A 196 -6.48 -15.43 -7.12
C ALA A 196 -7.00 -14.74 -5.85
N TYR A 197 -8.26 -14.34 -5.85
CA TYR A 197 -8.94 -13.72 -4.72
C TYR A 197 -8.91 -14.61 -3.48
N TRP A 198 -9.30 -15.89 -3.59
CA TRP A 198 -9.29 -16.79 -2.44
C TRP A 198 -7.88 -17.16 -1.97
N THR A 199 -6.92 -17.30 -2.89
CA THR A 199 -5.50 -17.50 -2.53
C THR A 199 -4.97 -16.31 -1.74
N PHE A 200 -5.32 -15.11 -2.18
CA PHE A 200 -5.00 -13.87 -1.50
C PHE A 200 -5.61 -13.85 -0.08
N VAL A 201 -6.92 -14.06 0.04
CA VAL A 201 -7.67 -14.10 1.32
C VAL A 201 -7.06 -15.09 2.31
N LEU A 202 -6.70 -16.29 1.85
CA LEU A 202 -6.12 -17.31 2.70
C LEU A 202 -4.70 -16.97 3.14
N SER A 203 -3.94 -16.30 2.26
CA SER A 203 -2.54 -15.95 2.49
C SER A 203 -2.37 -14.73 3.39
N THR A 204 -3.36 -13.82 3.44
CA THR A 204 -3.33 -12.63 4.31
C THR A 204 -3.71 -12.90 5.76
N ARG A 205 -4.19 -14.10 6.11
CA ARG A 205 -4.52 -14.43 7.51
C ARG A 205 -3.33 -14.22 8.47
N GLU A 206 -2.10 -14.44 7.98
CA GLU A 206 -0.90 -14.15 8.76
C GLU A 206 -0.61 -12.64 8.87
N HIS A 207 -0.98 -11.84 7.87
CA HIS A 207 -0.93 -10.38 7.96
C HIS A 207 -1.93 -9.87 9.00
N ASP A 208 -3.15 -10.40 9.01
CA ASP A 208 -4.20 -10.03 9.95
C ASP A 208 -3.74 -10.27 11.40
N LYS A 209 -3.11 -11.42 11.68
CA LYS A 209 -2.52 -11.70 13.01
C LYS A 209 -1.45 -10.70 13.43
N VAL A 210 -0.62 -10.23 12.50
CA VAL A 210 0.39 -9.19 12.78
C VAL A 210 -0.30 -7.87 13.10
N VAL A 211 -1.32 -7.51 12.32
CA VAL A 211 -2.10 -6.29 12.50
C VAL A 211 -2.85 -6.31 13.84
N GLU A 212 -3.56 -7.39 14.17
CA GLU A 212 -4.27 -7.55 15.44
C GLU A 212 -3.33 -7.45 16.65
N ARG A 213 -2.14 -8.04 16.57
CA ARG A 213 -1.14 -7.96 17.65
C ARG A 213 -0.68 -6.53 17.91
N ILE A 214 -0.53 -5.73 16.85
CA ILE A 214 0.06 -4.38 16.93
C ILE A 214 -1.00 -3.32 17.23
N PHE A 215 -2.16 -3.39 16.58
CA PHE A 215 -3.20 -2.36 16.67
C PHE A 215 -4.37 -2.75 17.57
N GLY A 216 -4.45 -4.01 18.04
CA GLY A 216 -5.53 -4.52 18.90
C GLY A 216 -6.69 -5.17 18.14
N LEU A 217 -7.54 -5.87 18.89
CA LEU A 217 -8.73 -6.57 18.37
C LEU A 217 -9.79 -5.58 17.87
N GLY A 218 -10.51 -5.95 16.79
CA GLY A 218 -11.64 -5.17 16.25
C GLY A 218 -11.34 -4.36 14.99
N LEU A 219 -10.15 -4.51 14.40
CA LEU A 219 -9.93 -4.12 13.01
C LEU A 219 -10.71 -5.08 12.10
N PRO A 220 -11.47 -4.56 11.13
CA PRO A 220 -12.15 -5.45 10.22
C PRO A 220 -11.09 -6.21 9.42
N GLU A 221 -11.38 -7.48 9.11
CA GLU A 221 -10.50 -8.30 8.27
C GLU A 221 -10.19 -7.52 6.99
N TYR A 222 -8.99 -7.75 6.44
CA TYR A 222 -8.50 -7.12 5.21
C TYR A 222 -9.58 -6.99 4.11
N ILE A 223 -10.44 -8.02 3.98
CA ILE A 223 -11.49 -8.12 2.97
C ILE A 223 -12.82 -7.48 3.40
N THR A 224 -13.18 -7.55 4.69
CA THR A 224 -14.48 -7.07 5.19
C THR A 224 -14.44 -5.63 5.72
N GLY A 225 -13.25 -5.03 5.76
CA GLY A 225 -13.06 -3.65 6.24
C GLY A 225 -13.59 -2.60 5.32
N PHE A 226 -13.39 -2.77 4.01
CA PHE A 226 -13.77 -1.73 3.07
C PHE A 226 -15.26 -1.68 2.77
N SER A 227 -15.96 -2.83 2.79
CA SER A 227 -17.43 -2.86 2.61
C SER A 227 -18.21 -2.29 3.80
N LYS A 228 -17.55 -2.07 4.95
CA LYS A 228 -18.13 -1.43 6.15
C LYS A 228 -17.87 0.09 6.24
N PHE A 229 -17.04 0.67 5.37
CA PHE A 229 -16.97 2.12 5.23
C PHE A 229 -18.10 2.60 4.33
N LYS A 230 -19.30 2.75 4.91
CA LYS A 230 -20.30 3.66 4.34
C LYS A 230 -19.79 5.08 4.58
N PHE A 231 -19.49 5.79 3.49
CA PHE A 231 -19.36 7.25 3.49
C PHE A 231 -20.67 7.90 3.91
#